data_AF-A0A2A6RBP0-F1
#
_entry.id   AF-A0A2A6RBP0-F1
#
_cell.length_a   1.000
_cell.length_b   1.000
_cell.length_c   1.000
_cell.angle_alpha   90.00
_cell.angle_beta   90.00
_cell.angle_gamma   90.00
#
_symmetry.space_group_name_H-M   'P 1'
#
loop_
_entity.id
_entity.type
_entity.pdbx_description
1 polymer ?
#
loop_
_entity_poly.entity_id
_entity_poly.type
_entity_poly.pdbx_seq_one_letter_code
_entity_poly.pdbx_strand_id
1 'polypeptide(L)'
;MPKTSIPAAGEAMPKCKKSSARAARPLKLQLLDISDLIGNAASLLDALDMATNDIIDIRQRNALAAACDVLMGRMDDIKEAIEAAREEA
;
A
#
# COMPACT_ATOMS: atom_id res chain seq x y z
N MET A 1 39.16 -32.75 20.84
CA MET A 1 38.77 -32.67 19.42
C MET A 1 37.32 -33.11 19.28
N PRO A 2 36.37 -32.23 18.94
CA PRO A 2 34.98 -32.64 18.70
C PRO A 2 34.86 -33.30 17.32
N LYS A 3 34.32 -34.53 17.28
CA LYS A 3 34.03 -35.24 16.03
C LYS A 3 32.82 -34.56 15.36
N THR A 4 33.04 -33.88 14.24
CA THR A 4 31.95 -33.44 13.36
C THR A 4 31.45 -34.65 12.58
N SER A 5 30.36 -35.26 13.04
CA SER A 5 29.63 -36.27 12.27
C SER A 5 28.91 -35.57 11.12
N ILE A 6 29.37 -35.79 9.90
CA ILE A 6 28.64 -35.43 8.69
C ILE A 6 27.54 -36.49 8.53
N PRO A 7 26.25 -36.12 8.50
CA PRO A 7 25.19 -37.11 8.29
C PRO A 7 25.31 -37.72 6.90
N ALA A 8 25.10 -39.03 6.81
CA ALA A 8 25.20 -39.78 5.56
C ALA A 8 24.16 -39.28 4.54
N ALA A 9 24.54 -39.27 3.26
CA ALA A 9 23.66 -38.92 2.15
C ALA A 9 22.47 -39.91 2.10
N GLY A 10 21.37 -39.52 2.74
CA GLY A 10 20.20 -40.38 2.94
C GLY A 10 19.35 -40.04 4.17
N GLU A 11 19.85 -39.25 5.12
CA GLU A 11 19.02 -38.73 6.21
C GLU A 11 18.00 -37.72 5.67
N ALA A 12 16.72 -38.07 5.81
CA ALA A 12 15.60 -37.22 5.42
C ALA A 12 15.74 -35.84 6.07
N MET A 13 15.85 -34.79 5.25
CA MET A 13 15.82 -33.41 5.73
C MET A 13 14.64 -33.24 6.68
N PRO A 14 14.84 -32.60 7.86
CA PRO A 14 13.72 -32.21 8.68
C PRO A 14 12.85 -31.30 7.82
N LYS A 15 11.63 -31.77 7.49
CA LYS A 15 10.65 -30.96 6.78
C LYS A 15 10.53 -29.66 7.56
N CYS A 16 10.96 -28.55 6.98
CA CYS A 16 10.65 -27.23 7.49
C CYS A 16 9.13 -27.22 7.69
N LYS A 17 8.71 -27.32 8.95
CA LYS A 17 7.32 -27.10 9.34
C LYS A 17 6.99 -25.74 8.76
N LYS A 18 6.01 -25.69 7.85
CA LYS A 18 5.42 -24.45 7.33
C LYS A 18 5.00 -23.61 8.55
N SER A 19 5.87 -22.74 9.02
CA SER A 19 5.60 -21.91 10.17
C SER A 19 4.78 -20.73 9.70
N SER A 20 3.53 -20.71 10.16
CA SER A 20 2.60 -19.60 10.06
C SER A 20 2.14 -19.27 8.65
N ALA A 21 1.23 -20.11 8.12
CA ALA A 21 0.15 -19.59 7.29
C ALA A 21 -0.69 -18.65 8.17
N ARG A 22 -0.22 -17.42 8.36
CA ARG A 22 -1.07 -16.31 8.78
C ARG A 22 -2.11 -16.26 7.67
N ALA A 23 -3.33 -16.70 7.94
CA ALA A 23 -4.39 -16.72 6.93
C ALA A 23 -4.38 -15.34 6.27
N ALA A 24 -3.97 -15.29 5.00
CA ALA A 24 -3.95 -14.04 4.27
C ALA A 24 -5.38 -13.49 4.33
N ARG A 25 -5.55 -12.24 4.77
CA ARG A 25 -6.87 -11.60 4.75
C ARG A 25 -7.45 -11.75 3.33
N PRO A 26 -8.76 -11.99 3.19
CA PRO A 26 -9.38 -12.04 1.87
C PRO A 26 -9.01 -10.80 1.06
N LEU A 27 -8.63 -10.99 -0.21
CA LEU A 27 -8.20 -9.89 -1.09
C LEU A 27 -9.22 -8.75 -1.12
N LYS A 28 -10.51 -9.08 -1.17
CA LYS A 28 -11.63 -8.11 -1.14
C LYS A 28 -11.63 -7.20 0.10
N LEU A 29 -11.17 -7.72 1.25
CA LEU A 29 -11.06 -6.97 2.50
C LEU A 29 -9.81 -6.09 2.51
N GLN A 30 -8.69 -6.59 1.97
CA GLN A 30 -7.47 -5.80 1.79
C GLN A 30 -7.69 -4.63 0.83
N LEU A 31 -8.41 -4.87 -0.28
CA LEU A 31 -8.78 -3.83 -1.24
C LEU A 31 -9.72 -2.78 -0.63
N LEU A 32 -10.62 -3.18 0.27
CA LEU A 32 -11.44 -2.23 1.02
C LEU A 32 -10.58 -1.35 1.94
N ASP A 33 -9.70 -1.96 2.73
CA ASP A 33 -8.78 -1.24 3.63
C ASP A 33 -7.92 -0.23 2.85
N ILE A 34 -7.46 -0.58 1.65
CA ILE A 34 -6.68 0.32 0.78
C ILE A 34 -7.55 1.47 0.25
N SER A 35 -8.79 1.19 -0.17
CA SER A 35 -9.73 2.23 -0.62
C SER A 35 -9.99 3.26 0.47
N ASP A 36 -10.21 2.82 1.71
CA ASP A 36 -10.40 3.70 2.86
C ASP A 36 -9.16 4.58 3.13
N LEU A 37 -7.96 4.01 3.02
CA LEU A 37 -6.71 4.76 3.15
C LEU A 37 -6.55 5.83 2.07
N ILE A 38 -6.93 5.53 0.83
CA ILE A 38 -6.90 6.50 -0.28
C ILE A 38 -7.93 7.61 -0.03
N GLY A 39 -9.12 7.28 0.45
CA GLY A 39 -10.13 8.27 0.85
C GLY A 39 -9.59 9.25 1.90
N ASN A 40 -8.93 8.74 2.95
CA ASN A 40 -8.31 9.58 3.98
C ASN A 40 -7.20 10.48 3.41
N ALA A 41 -6.40 9.95 2.48
CA ALA A 41 -5.34 10.71 1.83
C ALA A 41 -5.90 11.82 0.92
N ALA A 42 -7.01 11.56 0.23
CA ALA A 42 -7.70 12.56 -0.57
C ALA A 42 -8.23 13.70 0.32
N SER A 43 -8.83 13.40 1.47
CA SER A 43 -9.26 14.44 2.42
C SER A 43 -8.11 15.29 2.97
N LEU A 44 -6.91 14.71 3.12
CA LEU A 44 -5.72 15.49 3.49
C LEU A 44 -5.27 16.41 2.35
N LEU A 45 -5.35 15.95 1.11
CA LEU A 45 -5.05 16.77 -0.06
C LEU A 45 -6.04 17.93 -0.21
N ASP A 46 -7.33 17.70 0.03
CA ASP A 46 -8.34 18.77 0.03
C ASP A 46 -7.99 19.85 1.06
N ALA A 47 -7.57 19.43 2.26
CA ALA A 47 -7.14 20.36 3.31
C ALA A 47 -5.86 21.13 2.92
N LEU A 48 -4.91 20.46 2.24
CA LEU A 48 -3.70 21.10 1.72
C LEU A 48 -4.02 22.09 0.60
N ASP A 49 -4.95 21.78 -0.29
CA ASP A 49 -5.39 22.69 -1.34
C ASP A 49 -6.08 23.92 -0.76
N MET A 50 -6.93 23.74 0.26
CA MET A 50 -7.50 24.86 1.00
C MET A 50 -6.42 25.74 1.65
N ALA A 51 -5.43 25.14 2.32
CA ALA A 51 -4.32 25.86 2.95
C ALA A 51 -3.35 26.50 1.94
N THR A 52 -3.32 26.01 0.69
CA THR A 52 -2.48 26.57 -0.38
C THR A 52 -2.83 28.03 -0.64
N ASN A 53 -4.10 28.42 -0.44
CA ASN A 53 -4.54 29.80 -0.61
C ASN A 53 -3.89 30.78 0.39
N ASP A 54 -3.38 30.31 1.53
CA ASP A 54 -2.68 31.14 2.52
C ASP A 54 -1.23 31.45 2.12
N ILE A 55 -0.71 30.83 1.06
CA ILE A 55 0.64 31.09 0.55
C ILE A 55 0.68 32.44 -0.17
N ILE A 56 1.48 33.37 0.39
CA ILE A 56 1.67 34.72 -0.15
C ILE A 56 2.39 34.70 -1.50
N ASP A 57 3.37 33.81 -1.68
CA ASP A 57 4.10 33.67 -2.94
C ASP A 57 3.22 32.96 -3.99
N ILE A 58 2.81 33.72 -5.02
CA ILE A 58 1.93 33.25 -6.09
C ILE A 58 2.53 32.06 -6.86
N ARG A 59 3.85 32.01 -7.06
CA ARG A 59 4.48 30.90 -7.80
C ARG A 59 4.44 29.63 -6.97
N GLN A 60 4.73 29.72 -5.68
CA GLN A 60 4.66 28.57 -4.76
C GLN A 60 3.21 28.08 -4.61
N ARG A 61 2.25 29.00 -4.48
CA ARG A 61 0.82 28.67 -4.44
C ARG A 61 0.38 27.89 -5.66
N ASN A 62 0.66 28.42 -6.86
CA ASN A 62 0.24 27.78 -8.10
C ASN A 62 0.92 26.42 -8.32
N ALA A 63 2.19 26.29 -7.92
CA ALA A 63 2.90 25.01 -7.98
C ALA A 63 2.29 23.97 -7.03
N LEU A 64 1.90 24.38 -5.82
CA LEU A 64 1.30 23.49 -4.83
C LEU A 64 -0.13 23.08 -5.23
N ALA A 65 -0.94 24.02 -5.73
CA ALA A 65 -2.28 23.72 -6.25
C ALA A 65 -2.23 22.70 -7.39
N ALA A 66 -1.34 22.92 -8.37
CA ALA A 66 -1.14 21.96 -9.47
C ALA A 66 -0.67 20.58 -8.98
N ALA A 67 0.16 20.53 -7.92
CA ALA A 67 0.57 19.27 -7.32
C ALA A 67 -0.60 18.56 -6.61
N CYS A 68 -1.46 19.31 -5.91
CA CYS A 68 -2.66 18.78 -5.27
C CYS A 68 -3.63 18.21 -6.31
N ASP A 69 -3.90 18.94 -7.39
CA ASP A 69 -4.75 18.49 -8.50
C ASP A 69 -4.26 17.16 -9.11
N VAL A 70 -2.95 17.07 -9.39
CA VAL A 70 -2.35 15.84 -9.92
C VAL A 70 -2.49 14.68 -8.93
N LEU A 71 -2.24 14.92 -7.65
CA LEU A 71 -2.32 13.87 -6.63
C LEU A 71 -3.77 13.40 -6.40
N MET A 72 -4.76 14.31 -6.41
CA MET A 72 -6.17 13.95 -6.33
C MET A 72 -6.60 13.08 -7.52
N GLY A 73 -6.24 13.48 -8.75
CA GLY A 73 -6.55 12.67 -9.94
C GLY A 73 -5.93 11.27 -9.88
N ARG A 74 -4.69 11.15 -9.38
CA ARG A 74 -4.07 9.83 -9.17
C ARG A 74 -4.75 8.99 -8.11
N MET A 75 -5.29 9.62 -7.05
CA MET A 75 -6.03 8.88 -6.04
C MET A 75 -7.35 8.34 -6.59
N ASP A 76 -8.02 9.08 -7.47
CA ASP A 76 -9.23 8.61 -8.13
C ASP A 76 -8.93 7.47 -9.12
N ASP A 77 -7.85 7.57 -9.93
CA ASP A 77 -7.37 6.46 -10.77
C ASP A 77 -7.18 5.16 -9.95
N ILE A 78 -6.59 5.27 -8.76
CA ILE A 78 -6.33 4.10 -7.89
C ILE A 78 -7.64 3.56 -7.28
N LYS A 79 -8.57 4.43 -6.88
CA LYS A 79 -9.90 3.97 -6.40
C LYS A 79 -10.62 3.17 -7.47
N GLU A 80 -10.66 3.68 -8.70
CA GLU A 80 -11.29 2.98 -9.83
C GLU A 80 -10.63 1.61 -10.09
N ALA A 81 -9.30 1.54 -10.08
CA ALA A 81 -8.57 0.28 -10.23
C ALA A 81 -8.87 -0.73 -9.10
N ILE A 82 -9.04 -0.24 -7.87
CA ILE A 82 -9.41 -1.07 -6.72
C ILE A 82 -10.85 -1.57 -6.86
N GLU A 83 -11.79 -0.73 -7.28
CA GLU A 83 -13.17 -1.14 -7.50
C GLU A 83 -13.27 -2.21 -8.58
N ALA A 84 -12.60 -2.02 -9.72
CA ALA A 84 -12.52 -3.03 -10.77
C ALA A 84 -11.95 -4.36 -10.25
N ALA A 85 -10.86 -4.32 -9.48
CA ALA A 85 -10.27 -5.51 -8.87
C ALA A 85 -11.19 -6.20 -7.83
N ARG A 86 -12.11 -5.46 -7.18
CA ARG A 86 -13.11 -6.01 -6.24
C ARG A 86 -14.30 -6.66 -6.93
N GLU A 87 -14.64 -6.24 -8.15
CA GLU A 87 -15.66 -6.87 -8.98
C GLU A 87 -15.18 -8.20 -9.57
N GLU A 88 -13.89 -8.30 -9.91
CA GLU A 88 -13.27 -9.52 -10.42
C GLU A 88 -13.00 -10.59 -9.34
N ALA A 89 -12.98 -10.22 -8.05
CA ALA A 89 -12.60 -11.05 -6.90
C ALA A 89 -13.77 -11.48 -5.99
#